data_AF-A0A6A4GBL0-F1
#
_entry.id   AF-A0A6A4GBL0-F1
#
_cell.length_a   1.000
_cell.length_b   1.000
_cell.length_c   1.000
_cell.angle_alpha   90.00
_cell.angle_beta   90.00
_cell.angle_gamma   90.00
#
_symmetry.space_group_name_H-M   'P 1'
#
loop_
_entity.id
_entity.type
_entity.pdbx_description
1 polymer ?
#
loop_
_entity_poly.entity_id
_entity_poly.type
_entity_poly.pdbx_seq_one_letter_code
_entity_poly.pdbx_strand_id
1 'polypeptide(L)'
;KRLAQYARWTDEVIPRLIGPYMKYVRESSNLAEELSVEAEECVCLTKGLGLEVLVVRFNKLEKITIRTCACQTAATQLMKRGLFGCAPLRPSLAVDLRVLDFVSRLFLRISPNNTAVCNTIEDFLKCQGYQLRGQDPLRRRFANALQWYNNLQQSTNEFVDSVLQRSRQAI
;
A
#
# COMPACT_ATOMS: atom_id res chain seq x y z
N LYS A 1 7.71 7.97 19.30
CA LYS A 1 6.63 7.85 18.27
C LYS A 1 7.14 7.26 16.94
N ARG A 2 8.21 7.79 16.31
CA ARG A 2 8.77 7.25 15.04
C ARG A 2 9.32 5.82 15.15
N LEU A 3 10.07 5.50 16.22
CA LEU A 3 10.59 4.15 16.49
C LEU A 3 9.46 3.12 16.66
N ALA A 4 8.41 3.45 17.41
CA ALA A 4 7.26 2.57 17.59
C ALA A 4 6.47 2.34 16.28
N GLN A 5 6.42 3.32 15.38
CA GLN A 5 5.82 3.10 14.05
C GLN A 5 6.71 2.23 13.17
N TYR A 6 8.03 2.45 13.20
CA TYR A 6 8.99 1.62 12.48
C TYR A 6 8.89 0.15 12.90
N ALA A 7 8.97 -0.13 14.21
CA ALA A 7 8.85 -1.49 14.74
C ALA A 7 7.53 -2.16 14.32
N ARG A 8 6.41 -1.43 14.34
CA ARG A 8 5.13 -2.00 13.88
C ARG A 8 5.11 -2.32 12.39
N TRP A 9 5.78 -1.52 11.57
CA TRP A 9 5.92 -1.87 10.16
C TRP A 9 6.77 -3.12 9.97
N THR A 10 7.97 -3.16 10.57
CA THR A 10 8.92 -4.25 10.38
C THR A 10 8.46 -5.56 11.01
N ASP A 11 7.87 -5.50 12.20
CA ASP A 11 7.64 -6.68 13.03
C ASP A 11 6.22 -7.23 12.88
N GLU A 12 5.25 -6.37 12.54
CA GLU A 12 3.83 -6.74 12.45
C GLU A 12 3.29 -6.66 11.03
N VAL A 13 3.40 -5.51 10.36
CA VAL A 13 2.65 -5.25 9.13
C VAL A 13 3.31 -5.89 7.90
N ILE A 14 4.60 -5.62 7.66
CA ILE A 14 5.29 -6.11 6.46
C ILE A 14 5.28 -7.64 6.40
N PRO A 15 5.67 -8.39 7.46
CA PRO A 15 5.66 -9.85 7.43
C PRO A 15 4.27 -10.43 7.13
N ARG A 16 3.21 -9.81 7.66
CA ARG A 16 1.82 -10.23 7.43
C ARG A 16 1.31 -9.89 6.02
N LEU A 17 1.91 -8.91 5.35
CA LEU A 17 1.50 -8.47 4.02
C LEU A 17 2.19 -9.23 2.89
N ILE A 18 3.31 -9.92 3.12
CA ILE A 18 4.04 -10.66 2.07
C ILE A 18 3.10 -11.63 1.33
N GLY A 19 2.41 -12.52 2.06
CA GLY A 19 1.48 -13.49 1.47
C GLY A 19 0.32 -12.84 0.70
N PRO A 20 -0.44 -11.91 1.32
CA PRO A 20 -1.49 -11.14 0.63
C PRO A 20 -0.99 -10.38 -0.61
N TYR A 21 0.20 -9.80 -0.55
CA TYR A 21 0.80 -9.08 -1.68
C TYR A 21 1.13 -10.03 -2.84
N MET A 22 1.82 -11.14 -2.57
CA MET A 22 2.09 -12.15 -3.59
C MET A 22 0.82 -12.70 -4.23
N LYS A 23 -0.22 -12.96 -3.41
CA LYS A 23 -1.54 -13.39 -3.90
C LYS A 23 -2.14 -12.34 -4.82
N TYR A 24 -2.15 -11.07 -4.42
CA TYR A 24 -2.68 -9.97 -5.22
C TYR A 24 -1.93 -9.81 -6.54
N VAL A 25 -0.59 -9.82 -6.52
CA VAL A 25 0.25 -9.70 -7.74
C VAL A 25 -0.04 -10.84 -8.71
N ARG A 26 -0.19 -12.07 -8.20
CA ARG A 26 -0.55 -13.23 -9.02
C ARG A 26 -1.93 -13.08 -9.66
N GLU A 27 -2.93 -12.69 -8.88
CA GLU A 27 -4.32 -12.58 -9.34
C GLU A 27 -4.52 -11.42 -10.31
N SER A 28 -3.78 -10.32 -10.14
CA SER A 28 -3.84 -9.13 -11.00
C SER A 28 -2.96 -9.22 -12.26
N SER A 29 -2.43 -10.41 -12.59
CA SER A 29 -1.51 -10.59 -13.73
C SER A 29 -0.33 -9.61 -13.68
N ASN A 30 0.37 -9.55 -12.54
CA ASN A 30 1.43 -8.57 -12.25
C ASN A 30 0.96 -7.11 -12.28
N LEU A 31 -0.14 -6.82 -11.58
CA LEU A 31 -0.74 -5.48 -11.47
C LEU A 31 -1.30 -4.93 -12.80
N ALA A 32 -1.43 -5.75 -13.84
CA ALA A 32 -2.01 -5.37 -15.12
C ALA A 32 -3.52 -5.14 -15.00
N GLU A 33 -4.19 -5.95 -14.18
CA GLU A 33 -5.64 -5.94 -14.02
C GLU A 33 -6.07 -5.33 -12.67
N GLU A 34 -7.13 -4.53 -12.71
CA GLU A 34 -7.78 -4.05 -11.48
C GLU A 34 -8.78 -5.10 -11.01
N LEU A 35 -8.49 -5.74 -9.88
CA LEU A 35 -9.36 -6.75 -9.29
C LEU A 35 -10.60 -6.11 -8.68
N SER A 36 -11.79 -6.59 -9.05
CA SER A 36 -13.03 -6.27 -8.35
C SER A 36 -13.05 -7.03 -7.03
N VAL A 37 -12.84 -6.32 -5.92
CA VAL A 37 -12.88 -6.94 -4.60
C VAL A 37 -14.19 -6.61 -3.92
N GLU A 38 -15.03 -7.63 -3.78
CA GLU A 38 -16.19 -7.54 -2.92
C GLU A 38 -15.74 -7.37 -1.47
N ALA A 39 -16.44 -6.52 -0.73
CA ALA A 39 -16.14 -6.30 0.68
C ALA A 39 -16.57 -7.53 1.48
N GLU A 40 -15.65 -8.47 1.70
CA GLU A 40 -15.86 -9.57 2.64
C GLU A 40 -16.02 -9.01 4.06
N GLU A 41 -17.25 -8.95 4.55
CA GLU A 41 -17.52 -8.55 5.93
C GLU A 41 -16.95 -9.61 6.90
N CYS A 42 -16.18 -9.15 7.88
CA CYS A 42 -15.69 -10.03 8.93
C CYS A 42 -16.86 -10.46 9.84
N VAL A 43 -16.97 -11.77 10.09
CA VAL A 43 -18.00 -12.37 10.98
C VAL A 43 -17.64 -12.23 12.47
N CYS A 44 -16.59 -11.47 12.83
CA CYS A 44 -16.21 -11.33 14.22
C CYS A 44 -17.27 -10.54 15.01
N LEU A 45 -17.55 -10.96 16.25
CA LEU A 45 -18.51 -10.32 17.17
C LEU A 45 -18.11 -8.90 17.60
N THR A 46 -16.87 -8.49 17.29
CA THR A 46 -16.37 -7.15 17.63
C THR A 46 -16.86 -6.14 16.58
N LYS A 47 -17.59 -5.10 17.03
CA LYS A 47 -17.94 -3.97 16.15
C LYS A 47 -16.67 -3.33 15.62
N GLY A 48 -16.37 -3.56 14.34
CA GLY A 48 -15.21 -2.98 13.68
C GLY A 48 -15.26 -1.45 13.64
N LEU A 49 -14.11 -0.81 13.60
CA LEU A 49 -14.01 0.64 13.43
C LEU A 49 -14.06 0.98 11.94
N GLY A 50 -15.04 1.80 11.56
CA GLY A 50 -15.06 2.44 10.23
C GLY A 50 -13.90 3.41 10.09
N LEU A 51 -13.03 3.18 9.11
CA LEU A 51 -11.90 4.03 8.79
C LEU A 51 -12.11 4.60 7.39
N GLU A 52 -12.24 5.93 7.30
CA GLU A 52 -12.22 6.64 6.02
C GLU A 52 -10.76 6.77 5.56
N VAL A 53 -10.51 6.37 4.31
CA VAL A 53 -9.19 6.41 3.67
C VAL A 53 -9.33 7.14 2.34
N LEU A 54 -8.49 8.14 2.14
CA LEU A 54 -8.34 8.81 0.85
C LEU A 54 -7.43 7.96 -0.05
N VAL A 55 -7.88 7.64 -1.25
CA VAL A 55 -7.21 6.73 -2.18
C VAL A 55 -6.74 7.50 -3.40
N VAL A 56 -5.44 7.38 -3.70
CA VAL A 56 -4.79 7.96 -4.87
C VAL A 56 -4.61 6.88 -5.93
N ARG A 57 -5.26 7.04 -7.08
CA ARG A 57 -5.07 6.22 -8.28
C ARG A 57 -4.53 7.06 -9.43
N PHE A 58 -4.17 6.41 -10.53
CA PHE A 58 -3.74 7.11 -11.75
C PHE A 58 -4.80 8.03 -12.32
N ASN A 59 -6.06 7.61 -12.34
CA ASN A 59 -7.15 8.29 -13.05
C ASN A 59 -8.13 9.01 -12.12
N LYS A 60 -8.07 8.79 -10.81
CA LYS A 60 -9.01 9.37 -9.86
C LYS A 60 -8.48 9.48 -8.44
N LEU A 61 -9.10 10.39 -7.70
CA LEU A 61 -9.00 10.49 -6.26
C LEU A 61 -10.36 10.14 -5.65
N GLU A 62 -10.40 9.17 -4.73
CA GLU A 62 -11.66 8.72 -4.13
C GLU A 62 -11.52 8.51 -2.62
N LYS A 63 -12.64 8.60 -1.89
CA LYS A 63 -12.70 8.23 -0.48
C LYS A 63 -13.37 6.88 -0.36
N ILE A 64 -12.73 5.97 0.37
CA ILE A 64 -13.31 4.67 0.72
C ILE A 64 -13.45 4.55 2.22
N THR A 65 -14.45 3.78 2.66
CA THR A 65 -14.57 3.39 4.07
C THR A 65 -14.30 1.90 4.19
N ILE A 66 -13.38 1.55 5.08
CA ILE A 66 -13.07 0.15 5.41
C ILE A 66 -13.43 -0.13 6.87
N ARG A 67 -13.91 -1.33 7.17
CA ARG A 67 -14.27 -1.72 8.55
C ARG A 67 -13.13 -2.53 9.14
N THR A 68 -12.36 -1.92 10.03
CA THR A 68 -11.17 -2.53 10.62
C THR A 68 -11.52 -3.30 11.90
N CYS A 69 -10.98 -4.51 12.05
CA CYS A 69 -11.06 -5.29 13.29
C CYS A 69 -9.73 -6.02 13.53
N ALA A 70 -9.61 -6.75 14.64
CA ALA A 70 -8.40 -7.51 14.95
C ALA A 70 -8.11 -8.61 13.90
N CYS A 71 -9.16 -9.18 13.29
CA CYS A 71 -9.06 -10.23 12.27
C CYS A 71 -8.75 -9.65 10.88
N GLN A 72 -9.32 -8.49 10.55
CA GLN A 72 -9.13 -7.80 9.28
C GLN A 72 -8.54 -6.40 9.52
N THR A 73 -7.21 -6.33 9.52
CA THR A 73 -6.50 -5.06 9.68
C THR A 73 -6.68 -4.16 8.46
N ALA A 74 -6.49 -2.85 8.65
CA ALA A 74 -6.50 -1.88 7.55
C ALA A 74 -5.51 -2.28 6.43
N ALA A 75 -4.31 -2.69 6.82
CA ALA A 75 -3.25 -3.10 5.89
C ALA A 75 -3.71 -4.27 4.99
N THR A 76 -4.27 -5.33 5.55
CA THR A 76 -4.70 -6.50 4.77
C THR A 76 -5.88 -6.17 3.86
N GLN A 77 -6.84 -5.37 4.34
CA GLN A 77 -8.00 -4.97 3.53
C GLN A 77 -7.62 -4.06 2.36
N LEU A 78 -6.70 -3.11 2.59
CA LEU A 78 -6.17 -2.26 1.54
C LEU A 78 -5.39 -3.10 0.52
N MET A 79 -4.54 -4.03 0.98
CA MET A 79 -3.75 -4.89 0.10
C MET A 79 -4.63 -5.74 -0.82
N LYS A 80 -5.72 -6.33 -0.29
CA LYS A 80 -6.70 -7.05 -1.11
C LYS A 80 -7.22 -6.18 -2.25
N ARG A 81 -7.45 -4.88 -2.01
CA ARG A 81 -7.96 -3.91 -3.00
C ARG A 81 -6.89 -3.32 -3.92
N GLY A 82 -5.63 -3.79 -3.86
CA GLY A 82 -4.54 -3.21 -4.62
C GLY A 82 -4.10 -1.83 -4.12
N LEU A 83 -4.29 -1.56 -2.83
CA LEU A 83 -3.97 -0.30 -2.19
C LEU A 83 -2.95 -0.51 -1.08
N PHE A 84 -2.09 0.49 -0.87
CA PHE A 84 -1.11 0.48 0.22
C PHE A 84 -1.20 1.75 1.05
N GLY A 85 -1.32 1.58 2.37
CA GLY A 85 -1.55 2.69 3.31
C GLY A 85 -0.29 3.47 3.68
N CYS A 86 -0.45 4.76 3.98
CA CYS A 86 0.66 5.61 4.47
C CYS A 86 1.05 5.37 5.94
N ALA A 87 0.28 4.57 6.67
CA ALA A 87 0.49 4.27 8.09
C ALA A 87 0.03 2.83 8.40
N PRO A 88 0.60 2.17 9.41
CA PRO A 88 0.45 0.73 9.59
C PRO A 88 -0.94 0.31 10.09
N LEU A 89 -1.64 1.17 10.86
CA LEU A 89 -2.90 0.81 11.53
C LEU A 89 -4.10 1.64 11.08
N ARG A 90 -3.90 2.96 11.03
CA ARG A 90 -4.92 3.93 10.67
C ARG A 90 -4.39 4.83 9.56
N PRO A 91 -4.19 4.27 8.35
CA PRO A 91 -3.81 5.07 7.19
C PRO A 91 -4.92 6.06 6.89
N SER A 92 -4.57 7.34 6.79
CA SER A 92 -5.46 8.36 6.25
C SER A 92 -5.41 8.38 4.72
N LEU A 93 -4.27 8.00 4.13
CA LEU A 93 -4.05 7.86 2.69
C LEU A 93 -3.75 6.40 2.37
N ALA A 94 -4.26 5.94 1.23
CA ALA A 94 -3.71 4.79 0.54
C ALA A 94 -3.41 5.16 -0.92
N VAL A 95 -2.41 4.50 -1.49
CA VAL A 95 -1.99 4.70 -2.87
C VAL A 95 -2.15 3.38 -3.60
N ASP A 96 -2.63 3.43 -4.85
CA ASP A 96 -2.72 2.27 -5.74
C ASP A 96 -1.32 1.65 -5.94
N LEU A 97 -1.23 0.32 -5.85
CA LEU A 97 0.03 -0.40 -6.02
C LEU A 97 0.67 -0.11 -7.38
N ARG A 98 -0.12 0.14 -8.43
CA ARG A 98 0.40 0.48 -9.77
C ARG A 98 1.10 1.85 -9.76
N VAL A 99 0.56 2.82 -9.04
CA VAL A 99 1.18 4.15 -8.89
C VAL A 99 2.48 4.03 -8.12
N LEU A 100 2.49 3.23 -7.05
CA LEU A 100 3.70 3.00 -6.26
C LEU A 100 4.77 2.28 -7.09
N ASP A 101 4.43 1.20 -7.78
CA ASP A 101 5.36 0.44 -8.62
C ASP A 101 5.95 1.31 -9.75
N PHE A 102 5.12 2.14 -10.38
CA PHE A 102 5.58 3.10 -11.39
C PHE A 102 6.62 4.08 -10.82
N VAL A 103 6.34 4.66 -9.66
CA VAL A 103 7.27 5.62 -9.03
C VAL A 103 8.54 4.93 -8.53
N SER A 104 8.44 3.71 -7.99
CA SER A 104 9.61 2.91 -7.62
C SER A 104 10.50 2.65 -8.83
N ARG A 105 9.93 2.28 -9.98
CA ARG A 105 10.67 2.11 -11.24
C ARG A 105 11.23 3.41 -11.79
N LEU A 106 10.53 4.54 -11.62
CA LEU A 106 11.02 5.86 -11.99
C LEU A 106 12.30 6.19 -11.23
N PHE A 107 12.32 5.97 -9.91
CA PHE A 107 13.48 6.23 -9.06
C PHE A 107 14.69 5.32 -9.30
N LEU A 108 14.54 4.24 -10.07
CA LEU A 108 15.68 3.47 -10.59
C LEU A 108 16.35 4.13 -11.80
N ARG A 109 15.71 5.13 -12.42
CA ARG A 109 16.15 5.79 -13.66
C ARG A 109 16.48 7.27 -13.48
N ILE A 110 15.99 7.87 -12.40
CA ILE A 110 16.27 9.26 -12.02
C ILE A 110 16.59 9.34 -10.53
N SER A 111 17.27 10.42 -10.13
CA SER A 111 17.50 10.69 -8.72
C SER A 111 16.17 10.73 -7.95
N PRO A 112 16.01 9.98 -6.84
CA PRO A 112 14.78 9.94 -6.08
C PRO A 112 14.36 11.34 -5.60
N ASN A 113 13.22 11.81 -6.10
CA ASN A 113 12.67 13.11 -5.74
C ASN A 113 11.17 12.98 -5.41
N ASN A 114 10.89 12.64 -4.14
CA ASN A 114 9.52 12.54 -3.63
C ASN A 114 8.74 13.84 -3.83
N THR A 115 9.37 15.01 -3.68
CA THR A 115 8.69 16.30 -3.86
C THR A 115 8.22 16.49 -5.28
N ALA A 116 9.08 16.23 -6.28
CA ALA A 116 8.72 16.36 -7.68
C ALA A 116 7.56 15.43 -8.04
N VAL A 117 7.66 14.15 -7.68
CA VAL A 117 6.60 13.17 -7.96
C VAL A 117 5.28 13.56 -7.30
N CYS A 118 5.31 13.96 -6.02
CA CYS A 118 4.08 14.35 -5.32
C CYS A 118 3.46 15.59 -5.93
N ASN A 119 4.26 16.62 -6.25
CA ASN A 119 3.77 17.83 -6.92
C ASN A 119 3.17 17.50 -8.29
N THR A 120 3.80 16.61 -9.06
CA THR A 120 3.28 16.16 -10.36
C THR A 120 1.94 15.42 -10.20
N ILE A 121 1.82 14.53 -9.22
CA ILE A 121 0.55 13.82 -8.94
C ILE A 121 -0.53 14.81 -8.48
N GLU A 122 -0.20 15.75 -7.59
CA GLU A 122 -1.12 16.79 -7.14
C GLU A 122 -1.61 17.65 -8.32
N ASP A 123 -0.70 18.12 -9.17
CA ASP A 123 -1.01 18.96 -10.33
C ASP A 123 -1.83 18.20 -11.37
N PHE A 124 -1.43 16.96 -11.69
CA PHE A 124 -2.17 16.10 -12.61
C PHE A 124 -3.61 15.87 -12.14
N LEU A 125 -3.81 15.51 -10.87
CA LEU A 125 -5.14 15.30 -10.30
C LEU A 125 -5.95 16.60 -10.23
N LYS A 126 -5.29 17.73 -9.96
CA LYS A 126 -5.93 19.06 -9.96
C LYS A 126 -6.45 19.44 -11.34
N CYS A 127 -5.70 19.17 -12.41
CA CYS A 127 -6.16 19.37 -13.78
C CYS A 127 -7.39 18.52 -14.13
N GLN A 128 -7.55 17.35 -13.49
CA GLN A 128 -8.73 16.49 -13.64
C GLN A 128 -9.90 16.89 -12.71
N GLY A 129 -9.79 18.02 -12.00
CA GLY A 129 -10.83 18.54 -11.10
C GLY A 129 -10.79 17.99 -9.67
N TYR A 130 -9.82 17.14 -9.33
CA TYR A 130 -9.67 16.61 -7.97
C TYR A 130 -8.87 17.58 -7.07
N GLN A 131 -9.38 17.85 -5.87
CA GLN A 131 -8.70 18.70 -4.88
C GLN A 131 -8.31 17.92 -3.63
N LEU A 132 -7.01 17.84 -3.37
CA LEU A 132 -6.46 17.30 -2.13
C LEU A 132 -6.54 18.37 -1.03
N ARG A 133 -7.58 18.28 -0.18
CA ARG A 133 -7.76 19.18 0.98
C ARG A 133 -7.20 18.53 2.25
N GLY A 134 -6.31 19.21 2.98
CA GLY A 134 -5.80 18.70 4.27
C GLY A 134 -4.62 19.50 4.85
N GLN A 135 -4.39 19.33 6.15
CA GLN A 135 -3.29 19.98 6.90
C GLN A 135 -1.91 19.30 6.69
N ASP A 136 -1.88 18.03 6.28
CA ASP A 136 -0.63 17.29 6.06
C ASP A 136 -0.41 17.14 4.55
N PRO A 137 0.72 17.61 3.98
CA PRO A 137 0.94 17.59 2.54
C PRO A 137 0.93 16.15 2.01
N LEU A 138 0.32 15.91 0.84
CA LEU A 138 0.33 14.61 0.15
C LEU A 138 1.75 14.03 0.16
N ARG A 139 2.74 14.91 -0.03
CA ARG A 139 4.17 14.63 0.02
C ARG A 139 4.59 13.69 1.14
N ARG A 140 4.21 13.98 2.39
CA ARG A 140 4.64 13.17 3.54
C ARG A 140 3.97 11.80 3.55
N ARG A 141 2.67 11.76 3.30
CA ARG A 141 1.87 10.53 3.34
C ARG A 141 2.22 9.61 2.18
N PHE A 142 2.42 10.17 1.00
CA PHE A 142 2.88 9.45 -0.19
C PHE A 142 4.31 8.91 0.00
N ALA A 143 5.26 9.74 0.45
CA ALA A 143 6.63 9.29 0.69
C ALA A 143 6.69 8.14 1.71
N ASN A 144 5.87 8.19 2.78
CA ASN A 144 5.76 7.09 3.72
C ASN A 144 5.20 5.81 3.08
N ALA A 145 4.12 5.93 2.29
CA ALA A 145 3.53 4.79 1.60
C ALA A 145 4.55 4.15 0.64
N LEU A 146 5.25 4.96 -0.15
CA LEU A 146 6.29 4.50 -1.08
C LEU A 146 7.47 3.83 -0.37
N GLN A 147 7.97 4.42 0.71
CA GLN A 147 9.07 3.84 1.48
C GLN A 147 8.71 2.43 1.97
N TRP A 148 7.53 2.28 2.59
CA TRP A 148 7.11 1.01 3.16
C TRP A 148 6.67 -0.01 2.11
N TYR A 149 6.17 0.46 0.97
CA TYR A 149 5.94 -0.40 -0.20
C TYR A 149 7.25 -0.96 -0.75
N ASN A 150 8.30 -0.15 -0.88
CA ASN A 150 9.62 -0.64 -1.31
C ASN A 150 10.18 -1.68 -0.33
N ASN A 151 9.98 -1.47 0.98
CA ASN A 151 10.34 -2.47 1.99
C ASN A 151 9.54 -3.76 1.82
N LEU A 152 8.23 -3.67 1.52
CA LEU A 152 7.42 -4.86 1.24
C LEU A 152 7.93 -5.63 0.01
N GLN A 153 8.24 -4.93 -1.09
CA GLN A 153 8.81 -5.55 -2.29
C GLN A 153 10.12 -6.27 -1.97
N GLN A 154 11.02 -5.60 -1.24
CA GLN A 154 12.30 -6.17 -0.81
C GLN A 154 12.11 -7.41 0.06
N SER A 155 11.30 -7.34 1.12
CA SER A 155 11.03 -8.47 2.01
C SER A 155 10.32 -9.63 1.29
N THR A 156 9.52 -9.34 0.27
CA THR A 156 8.89 -10.38 -0.56
C THR A 156 9.92 -11.10 -1.42
N ASN A 157 10.86 -10.36 -2.04
CA ASN A 157 11.94 -10.95 -2.81
C ASN A 157 12.83 -11.84 -1.93
N GLU A 158 13.23 -11.34 -0.75
CA GLU A 158 14.00 -12.11 0.23
C GLU A 158 13.27 -13.39 0.67
N PHE A 159 11.95 -13.30 0.88
CA PHE A 159 11.13 -14.47 1.20
C PHE A 159 11.16 -15.50 0.06
N VAL A 160 10.95 -15.08 -1.18
CA VAL A 160 10.97 -15.96 -2.37
C VAL A 160 12.35 -16.60 -2.54
N ASP A 161 13.42 -15.82 -2.44
CA ASP A 161 14.80 -16.33 -2.55
C ASP A 161 15.09 -17.38 -1.47
N SER A 162 14.62 -17.15 -0.24
CA SER A 162 14.78 -18.11 0.87
C SER A 162 14.05 -19.44 0.61
N VAL A 163 12.90 -19.39 -0.07
CA VAL A 163 12.12 -20.59 -0.43
C VAL A 163 12.83 -21.35 -1.54
N LEU A 164 13.31 -20.65 -2.57
CA LEU A 164 14.08 -21.24 -3.67
C LEU A 164 15.38 -21.88 -3.19
N GLN A 165 16.11 -21.23 -2.27
CA GLN A 165 17.33 -21.78 -1.71
C GLN A 165 17.09 -23.06 -0.91
N ARG A 166 16.02 -23.10 -0.10
CA ARG A 166 15.64 -24.31 0.64
C ARG A 166 15.28 -25.47 -0.29
N SER A 167 14.56 -25.20 -1.38
CA SER A 167 14.25 -26.22 -2.38
C SER A 167 15.49 -26.76 -3.08
N ARG A 168 16.50 -25.92 -3.33
CA ARG A 168 17.78 -26.33 -3.95
C ARG A 168 18.63 -27.20 -3.03
N GLN A 169 18.56 -26.99 -1.71
CA GLN A 169 19.32 -27.76 -0.71
C GLN A 169 18.69 -29.11 -0.35
N ALA A 170 17.42 -29.32 -0.73
CA ALA A 170 16.68 -30.56 -0.46
C ALA A 170 16.81 -31.61 -1.59
N ILE A 171 17.56 -31.29 -2.65
CA ILE A 171 17.90 -32.16 -3.79
C ILE A 171 19.37 -32.54 -3.65
#